data_AF-M2YYI5-F1
#
_entry.id   AF-M2YYI5-F1
#
_cell.length_a   1.000
_cell.length_b   1.000
_cell.length_c   1.000
_cell.angle_alpha   90.00
_cell.angle_beta   90.00
_cell.angle_gamma   90.00
#
_symmetry.space_group_name_H-M   'P 1'
#
loop_
_entity.id
_entity.type
_entity.pdbx_description
1 polymer ?
#
loop_
_entity_poly.entity_id
_entity_poly.type
_entity_poly.pdbx_seq_one_letter_code
_entity_poly.pdbx_strand_id
1 'polypeptide(L)'
;MKVKDPGQIRRWRKQRHYTQRELAYLVRRTQATIWQIEAGRLTNISEDLAVAIAARLDVPWEDLFTAHESVLMPTMESAVNSGHRVPA
;
A
#
# COMPACT_ATOMS: atom_id res chain seq x y z
N MET A 1 -3.29 0.73 3.30
CA MET A 1 -2.47 0.93 4.52
C MET A 1 -2.25 2.41 4.76
N LYS A 2 -2.34 2.85 6.02
CA LYS A 2 -2.08 4.25 6.42
C LYS A 2 -0.80 4.38 7.22
N VAL A 3 0.02 5.36 6.89
CA VAL A 3 1.26 5.68 7.60
C VAL A 3 0.93 6.21 9.00
N LYS A 4 1.57 5.66 10.05
CA LYS A 4 1.43 6.13 11.43
C LYS A 4 2.28 7.38 11.68
N ASP A 5 3.60 7.24 11.54
CA ASP A 5 4.58 8.33 11.69
C ASP A 5 5.55 8.35 10.50
N PRO A 6 5.39 9.31 9.55
CA PRO A 6 6.35 9.55 8.46
C PRO A 6 7.81 9.70 8.92
N GLY A 7 8.02 10.34 10.08
CA GLY A 7 9.34 10.57 10.65
C GLY A 7 9.99 9.29 11.17
N GLN A 8 9.20 8.31 11.61
CA GLN A 8 9.69 6.99 12.03
C GLN A 8 10.25 6.20 10.84
N ILE A 9 9.56 6.21 9.71
CA ILE A 9 10.04 5.57 8.46
C ILE A 9 11.40 6.15 8.06
N ARG A 10 11.54 7.49 8.11
CA ARG A 10 12.81 8.16 7.82
C ARG A 10 13.94 7.75 8.76
N ARG A 11 13.65 7.63 10.06
CA ARG A 11 14.64 7.21 11.08
C ARG A 11 15.12 5.78 10.81
N TRP A 12 14.21 4.84 10.61
CA TRP A 12 14.54 3.45 10.31
C TRP A 12 15.31 3.29 9.00
N ARG A 13 14.92 4.02 7.95
CA ARG A 13 15.66 4.02 6.68
C ARG A 13 17.13 4.39 6.88
N LYS A 14 17.39 5.46 7.66
CA LYS A 14 18.76 5.89 7.98
C LYS A 14 19.51 4.88 8.83
N GLN A 15 18.84 4.23 9.79
CA GLN A 15 19.42 3.19 10.64
C GLN A 15 19.83 1.95 9.83
N ARG A 16 19.12 1.63 8.75
CA ARG A 16 19.49 0.58 7.78
C ARG A 16 20.45 1.07 6.69
N HIS A 17 20.97 2.30 6.81
CA HIS A 17 21.92 2.92 5.88
C HIS A 17 21.41 3.06 4.43
N TYR A 18 20.10 3.13 4.23
CA TYR A 18 19.55 3.40 2.90
C TYR A 18 19.39 4.89 2.65
N THR A 19 19.77 5.33 1.45
CA THR A 19 19.26 6.55 0.83
C THR A 19 17.79 6.35 0.42
N GLN A 20 17.07 7.44 0.17
CA GLN A 20 15.69 7.35 -0.35
C GLN A 20 15.65 6.63 -1.71
N ARG A 21 16.67 6.82 -2.54
CA ARG A 21 16.77 6.17 -3.86
C ARG A 21 17.00 4.66 -3.74
N GLU A 22 17.83 4.22 -2.81
CA GLU A 22 18.06 2.79 -2.56
C GLU A 22 16.81 2.12 -2.02
N LEU A 23 16.15 2.71 -1.00
CA LEU A 23 14.89 2.14 -0.50
C LEU A 23 13.84 2.06 -1.61
N ALA A 24 13.71 3.14 -2.41
CA ALA A 24 12.80 3.17 -3.55
C ALA A 24 13.08 2.05 -4.55
N TYR A 25 14.36 1.84 -4.92
CA TYR A 25 14.77 0.76 -5.80
C TYR A 25 14.38 -0.62 -5.23
N LEU A 26 14.64 -0.87 -3.94
CA LEU A 26 14.31 -2.13 -3.27
C LEU A 26 12.82 -2.45 -3.24
N VAL A 27 11.96 -1.43 -3.22
CA VAL A 27 10.49 -1.57 -3.22
C VAL A 27 9.85 -1.26 -4.57
N ARG A 28 10.64 -1.17 -5.65
CA ARG A 28 10.19 -0.89 -7.02
C ARG A 28 9.33 0.37 -7.14
N ARG A 29 9.78 1.46 -6.51
CA ARG A 29 9.17 2.79 -6.58
C ARG A 29 10.19 3.84 -6.95
N THR A 30 9.73 5.08 -7.13
CA THR A 30 10.61 6.23 -7.36
C THR A 30 11.09 6.81 -6.04
N GLN A 31 12.24 7.49 -6.05
CA GLN A 31 12.74 8.23 -4.87
C GLN A 31 11.72 9.28 -4.39
N ALA A 32 10.97 9.90 -5.32
CA ALA A 32 9.90 10.84 -5.01
C ALA A 32 8.80 10.21 -4.16
N THR A 33 8.42 8.95 -4.43
CA THR A 33 7.44 8.22 -3.61
C THR A 33 7.92 8.10 -2.15
N ILE A 34 9.18 7.71 -1.93
CA ILE A 34 9.74 7.60 -0.56
C ILE A 34 9.80 8.98 0.10
N TRP A 35 10.17 10.02 -0.63
CA TRP A 35 10.15 11.39 -0.10
C TRP A 35 8.73 11.84 0.30
N GLN A 36 7.72 11.58 -0.53
CA GLN A 36 6.33 11.93 -0.21
C GLN A 36 5.84 11.20 1.05
N ILE A 37 6.21 9.92 1.22
CA ILE A 37 5.90 9.16 2.44
C ILE A 37 6.57 9.79 3.66
N GLU A 38 7.89 10.03 3.62
CA GLU A 38 8.65 10.59 4.74
C GLU A 38 8.29 12.03 5.08
N ALA A 39 7.80 12.78 4.10
CA ALA A 39 7.30 14.15 4.28
C ALA A 39 5.83 14.18 4.73
N GLY A 40 5.17 13.03 4.89
CA GLY A 40 3.75 12.94 5.27
C GLY A 40 2.78 13.42 4.19
N ARG A 41 3.24 13.55 2.93
CA ARG A 41 2.42 13.94 1.78
C ARG A 41 1.66 12.77 1.16
N LEU A 42 2.20 11.55 1.32
CA LEU A 42 1.56 10.32 0.91
C LEU A 42 1.29 9.45 2.14
N THR A 43 0.09 9.59 2.69
CA THR A 43 -0.31 8.96 3.96
C THR A 43 -1.06 7.65 3.76
N ASN A 44 -1.68 7.44 2.60
CA ASN A 44 -2.37 6.22 2.23
C ASN A 44 -1.64 5.56 1.06
N ILE A 45 -1.21 4.31 1.27
CA ILE A 45 -0.49 3.50 0.28
C ILE A 45 -1.09 2.10 0.19
N SER A 46 -0.78 1.40 -0.91
CA SER A 46 -1.16 0.00 -1.07
C SER A 46 -0.52 -0.88 0.01
N GLU A 47 -1.16 -2.01 0.31
CA GLU A 47 -0.64 -2.98 1.28
C GLU A 47 0.71 -3.53 0.87
N ASP A 48 0.86 -3.96 -0.39
CA ASP A 48 2.12 -4.46 -0.94
C ASP A 48 3.28 -3.48 -0.74
N LEU A 49 3.04 -2.18 -0.91
CA LEU A 49 4.09 -1.17 -0.72
C LEU A 49 4.43 -1.00 0.76
N ALA A 50 3.44 -0.98 1.65
CA ALA A 50 3.66 -0.90 3.08
C ALA A 50 4.46 -2.09 3.61
N VAL A 51 4.04 -3.31 3.25
CA VAL A 51 4.71 -4.56 3.62
C VAL A 51 6.14 -4.60 3.06
N ALA A 52 6.33 -4.21 1.79
CA ALA A 52 7.67 -4.17 1.20
C ALA A 52 8.61 -3.16 1.88
N ILE A 53 8.10 -1.99 2.27
CA ILE A 53 8.88 -1.00 3.05
C ILE A 53 9.23 -1.59 4.41
N ALA A 54 8.26 -2.12 5.15
CA ALA A 54 8.46 -2.71 6.47
C ALA A 54 9.51 -3.84 6.44
N ALA A 55 9.40 -4.75 5.48
CA ALA A 55 10.35 -5.85 5.29
C ALA A 55 11.78 -5.38 5.00
N ARG A 56 11.96 -4.29 4.26
CA ARG A 56 13.30 -3.73 3.94
C ARG A 56 13.87 -2.95 5.12
N LEU A 57 13.02 -2.32 5.91
CA LEU A 57 13.45 -1.68 7.15
C LEU A 57 13.65 -2.70 8.28
N ASP A 58 13.23 -3.94 8.07
CA ASP A 58 13.26 -5.05 9.04
C ASP A 58 12.62 -4.57 10.36
N VAL A 59 11.37 -4.13 10.20
CA VAL A 59 10.45 -3.66 11.23
C VAL A 59 9.08 -4.29 10.94
N PRO A 60 8.34 -4.78 11.94
CA PRO A 60 6.95 -5.22 11.76
C PRO A 60 6.12 -4.13 11.08
N TRP A 61 5.27 -4.50 10.12
CA TRP A 61 4.51 -3.49 9.39
C TRP A 61 3.54 -2.75 10.31
N GLU A 62 3.03 -3.42 11.35
CA GLU A 62 2.10 -2.88 12.34
C GLU A 62 2.72 -1.70 13.10
N ASP A 63 4.05 -1.64 13.21
CA ASP A 63 4.72 -0.53 13.90
C ASP A 63 4.74 0.75 13.04
N LEU A 64 4.74 0.60 11.72
CA LEU A 64 4.86 1.71 10.78
C LEU A 64 3.52 2.12 10.14
N PHE A 65 2.58 1.18 10.05
CA PHE A 65 1.33 1.35 9.31
C PHE A 65 0.11 0.83 10.09
N THR A 66 -1.06 1.37 9.75
CA THR A 66 -2.36 0.88 10.21
C THR A 66 -3.12 0.31 9.01
N ALA A 67 -3.67 -0.91 9.18
CA ALA A 67 -4.56 -1.49 8.20
C ALA A 67 -5.90 -0.75 8.18
N HIS A 68 -6.44 -0.56 6.97
CA HIS A 68 -7.81 -0.11 6.79
C HIS A 68 -8.60 -1.30 6.28
N GLU A 69 -9.66 -1.67 6.98
CA GLU A 69 -10.61 -2.64 6.47
C GLU A 69 -11.32 -2.02 5.27
N SER A 70 -10.94 -2.44 4.06
CA SER A 70 -11.78 -2.21 2.89
C SER A 70 -12.95 -3.17 3.00
N VAL A 71 -14.14 -2.67 3.33
CA VAL A 71 -15.38 -3.43 3.15
C VAL A 71 -15.46 -3.77 1.67
N LEU A 72 -15.10 -5.01 1.32
CA LEU A 72 -15.34 -5.57 -0.01
C LEU A 72 -16.86 -5.66 -0.14
N MET A 73 -17.50 -4.64 -0.71
CA MET A 73 -18.91 -4.77 -1.06
C MET A 73 -19.03 -5.93 -2.05
N PRO A 74 -19.90 -6.93 -1.80
CA PRO A 74 -20.08 -8.03 -2.74
C PRO A 74 -20.56 -7.47 -4.07
N THR A 75 -19.84 -7.80 -5.14
CA THR A 75 -20.25 -7.53 -6.51
C THR A 75 -21.63 -8.14 -6.73
N MET A 76 -22.65 -7.31 -6.93
CA MET A 76 -23.97 -7.79 -7.34
C MET A 76 -23.83 -8.37 -8.76
N GLU A 77 -23.87 -9.69 -8.87
CA GLU A 77 -24.04 -10.37 -10.15
C GLU A 77 -25.45 -10.09 -10.66
N SER A 78 -25.58 -9.28 -11.70
CA SER A 78 -26.84 -9.08 -12.41
C SER A 78 -27.24 -10.39 -13.09
N ALA A 79 -28.29 -11.03 -12.59
CA ALA A 79 -28.91 -12.19 -13.21
C ALA A 79 -29.41 -11.84 -14.63
N VAL A 80 -28.82 -12.46 -15.65
CA VAL A 80 -29.32 -12.42 -17.03
C VAL A 80 -30.66 -13.15 -17.09
N ASN A 81 -31.71 -12.41 -17.44
CA ASN A 81 -33.06 -12.91 -17.66
C ASN A 81 -33.10 -13.71 -18.98
N SER A 82 -33.26 -15.04 -18.90
CA SER A 82 -33.45 -15.91 -20.06
C SER A 82 -34.91 -15.89 -20.51
N GLY A 83 -35.22 -15.01 -21.47
CA GLY A 83 -36.52 -14.93 -22.12
C GLY A 83 -36.41 -14.94 -23.64
N HIS A 84 -36.45 -16.12 -24.26
CA HIS A 84 -36.90 -16.21 -25.66
C HIS A 84 -37.64 -17.53 -25.91
N ARG A 85 -38.98 -17.43 -25.96
CA ARG A 85 -39.88 -18.47 -26.49
C ARG A 85 -39.85 -18.38 -28.02
N VAL A 86 -39.63 -19.51 -28.68
CA VAL A 86 -39.88 -19.70 -30.12
C VAL A 86 -41.37 -20.00 -30.35
N PRO A 87 -42.07 -19.33 -31.27
CA PRO A 87 -43.39 -19.76 -31.73
C PRO A 87 -43.28 -20.70 -32.94
N ALA A 88 -44.26 -21.60 -33.05
CA ALA A 88 -44.49 -22.54 -34.15
C ALA A 88 -45.42 -21.94 -35.23
#